data_AF-A0A248L917-F1
#
_entry.id   AF-A0A248L917-F1
#
_cell.length_a   1.000
_cell.length_b   1.000
_cell.length_c   1.000
_cell.angle_alpha   90.00
_cell.angle_beta   90.00
_cell.angle_gamma   90.00
#
_symmetry.space_group_name_H-M   'P 1'
#
loop_
_entity.id
_entity.type
_entity.pdbx_description
1 polymer ?
#
loop_
_entity_poly.entity_id
_entity_poly.type
_entity_poly.pdbx_seq_one_letter_code
_entity_poly.pdbx_strand_id
1 'polypeptide(L)'
;MTDQPIKHPFERFVGFVGMTSCLRYGYSFIDSERGLPEILAFLVIGFAIILVLEALGKRVARKLPVVRMRYLTPLYLIYLYVFLTSFYSSSFGFSL
;
A
#
# COMPACT_ATOMS: atom_id res chain seq x y z
N MET A 1 -25.34 -2.83 18.10
CA MET A 1 -24.01 -2.17 18.08
C MET A 1 -23.10 -3.08 17.29
N THR A 2 -22.56 -2.62 16.17
CA THR A 2 -21.76 -3.47 15.28
C THR A 2 -20.43 -3.75 15.98
N ASP A 3 -20.29 -4.94 16.58
CA ASP A 3 -19.05 -5.48 17.09
C ASP A 3 -18.06 -5.65 15.94
N GLN A 4 -17.49 -4.54 15.46
CA GLN A 4 -16.35 -4.62 14.59
C GLN A 4 -15.22 -5.21 15.42
N PRO A 5 -14.69 -6.41 15.06
CA PRO A 5 -13.54 -6.95 15.77
C PRO A 5 -12.47 -5.87 15.71
N ILE A 6 -11.93 -5.49 16.87
CA ILE A 6 -10.94 -4.42 16.98
C ILE A 6 -9.73 -4.85 16.14
N LYS A 7 -9.73 -4.45 14.86
CA LYS A 7 -8.68 -4.82 13.91
C LYS A 7 -7.36 -4.32 14.46
N HIS A 8 -6.39 -5.23 14.56
CA HIS A 8 -5.08 -4.96 15.11
C HIS A 8 -4.51 -3.68 14.48
N PRO A 9 -3.96 -2.73 15.24
CA PRO A 9 -3.57 -1.42 14.68
C PRO A 9 -2.53 -1.55 13.57
N PHE A 10 -1.63 -2.55 13.63
CA PHE A 10 -0.73 -2.87 12.52
C PHE A 10 -1.43 -3.50 11.31
N GLU A 11 -2.51 -4.25 11.51
CA GLU A 11 -3.30 -4.78 10.39
C GLU A 11 -3.94 -3.65 9.59
N ARG A 12 -4.37 -2.58 10.28
CA ARG A 12 -4.86 -1.35 9.64
C ARG A 12 -3.75 -0.65 8.85
N PHE A 13 -2.53 -0.58 9.41
CA PHE A 13 -1.39 0.03 8.73
C PHE A 13 -1.00 -0.75 7.46
N VAL A 14 -0.91 -2.08 7.55
CA VAL A 14 -0.64 -2.92 6.38
C VAL A 14 -1.73 -2.75 5.31
N GLY A 15 -3.00 -2.66 5.71
CA GLY A 15 -4.09 -2.35 4.77
C GLY A 15 -3.96 -0.97 4.12
N PHE A 16 -3.53 0.04 4.87
CA PHE A 16 -3.26 1.38 4.33
C PHE A 16 -2.11 1.35 3.31
N VAL A 17 -1.02 0.64 3.62
CA VAL A 17 0.12 0.43 2.71
C VAL A 17 -0.32 -0.31 1.43
N GLY A 18 -1.16 -1.34 1.55
CA GLY A 18 -1.71 -2.07 0.40
C GLY A 18 -2.53 -1.18 -0.53
N MET A 19 -3.49 -0.43 0.04
CA MET A 19 -4.37 0.47 -0.73
C MET A 19 -3.58 1.56 -1.47
N THR A 20 -2.63 2.20 -0.78
CA THR A 20 -1.77 3.23 -1.37
C THR A 20 -0.84 2.64 -2.43
N SER A 21 -0.31 1.44 -2.23
CA SER A 21 0.50 0.73 -3.24
C SER A 21 -0.29 0.41 -4.51
N CYS A 22 -1.55 -0.03 -4.40
CA CYS A 22 -2.42 -0.23 -5.56
C CYS A 22 -2.64 1.07 -6.33
N LEU A 23 -2.90 2.17 -5.62
CA LEU A 23 -3.09 3.49 -6.22
C LEU A 23 -1.81 3.97 -6.94
N ARG A 24 -0.64 3.77 -6.33
CA ARG A 24 0.67 4.06 -6.94
C ARG A 24 0.94 3.23 -8.18
N TYR A 25 0.70 1.93 -8.09
CA TYR A 25 0.94 1.00 -9.19
C TYR A 25 0.03 1.32 -10.37
N GLY A 26 -1.26 1.56 -10.13
CA GLY A 26 -2.20 2.01 -11.16
C GLY A 26 -1.76 3.31 -11.83
N TYR A 27 -1.28 4.30 -11.06
CA TYR A 27 -0.80 5.56 -11.62
C TYR A 27 0.38 5.39 -12.59
N SER A 28 1.23 4.39 -12.36
CA SER A 28 2.40 4.13 -13.23
C SER A 28 2.05 3.75 -14.68
N PHE A 29 0.78 3.41 -14.96
CA PHE A 29 0.30 3.07 -16.30
C PHE A 29 -0.42 4.21 -17.02
N ILE A 30 -0.68 5.35 -16.36
CA ILE A 30 -1.44 6.46 -16.94
C ILE A 30 -0.72 7.07 -18.16
N ASP A 31 0.61 7.19 -18.10
CA ASP A 31 1.44 7.71 -19.19
C ASP A 31 2.19 6.60 -19.95
N SER A 32 1.74 5.34 -19.85
CA SER A 32 2.44 4.22 -20.48
C SER A 32 2.06 4.09 -21.95
N GLU A 33 3.06 3.96 -22.83
CA GLU A 33 2.87 3.70 -24.27
C GLU A 33 2.36 2.26 -24.58
N ARG A 34 2.07 1.46 -23.56
CA ARG A 34 1.66 0.06 -23.69
C ARG A 34 0.23 -0.07 -24.20
N GLY A 35 -0.04 -1.17 -24.90
CA GLY A 35 -1.40 -1.50 -25.32
C GLY A 35 -2.32 -1.81 -24.14
N LEU A 36 -3.61 -1.49 -24.27
CA LEU A 36 -4.66 -1.83 -23.28
C LEU A 36 -4.61 -3.28 -22.74
N PRO A 37 -4.45 -4.35 -23.57
CA PRO A 37 -4.41 -5.70 -23.04
C PRO A 37 -3.16 -6.00 -22.20
N GLU A 38 -2.03 -5.38 -22.53
CA GLU A 38 -0.79 -5.52 -21.76
C GLU A 38 -0.93 -4.80 -20.42
N ILE A 39 -1.46 -3.57 -20.41
CA ILE A 39 -1.74 -2.82 -19.18
C ILE A 39 -2.64 -3.66 -18.27
N LEU A 40 -3.72 -4.25 -18.81
CA LEU A 40 -4.64 -5.07 -18.04
C LEU A 40 -3.93 -6.30 -17.43
N ALA A 41 -3.10 -7.00 -18.20
CA ALA A 41 -2.32 -8.14 -17.69
C ALA A 41 -1.38 -7.73 -16.54
N PHE A 42 -0.63 -6.63 -16.71
CA PHE A 42 0.24 -6.11 -15.66
C PHE A 42 -0.54 -5.64 -14.43
N LEU A 43 -1.67 -4.96 -14.62
CA LEU A 43 -2.51 -4.49 -13.52
C LEU A 43 -3.02 -5.67 -12.67
N VAL A 44 -3.52 -6.72 -13.33
CA VAL A 44 -4.03 -7.92 -12.66
C VAL A 44 -2.92 -8.63 -11.90
N ILE A 45 -1.76 -8.85 -12.53
CA ILE A 45 -0.62 -9.54 -11.89
C ILE A 45 -0.09 -8.71 -10.71
N GLY A 46 0.13 -7.41 -10.91
CA GLY A 46 0.64 -6.52 -9.87
C GLY A 46 -0.32 -6.39 -8.70
N PHE A 47 -1.61 -6.22 -8.95
CA PHE A 47 -2.62 -6.18 -7.88
C PHE A 47 -2.73 -7.52 -7.15
N ALA A 48 -2.66 -8.65 -7.85
CA ALA A 48 -2.64 -9.96 -7.21
C ALA A 48 -1.44 -10.09 -6.25
N ILE A 49 -0.25 -9.67 -6.68
CA ILE A 49 0.95 -9.67 -5.83
C ILE A 49 0.75 -8.75 -4.61
N ILE A 50 0.26 -7.52 -4.81
CA ILE A 50 0.02 -6.57 -3.71
C ILE A 50 -0.97 -7.15 -2.70
N LEU A 51 -2.07 -7.76 -3.16
CA LEU A 51 -3.07 -8.37 -2.28
C LEU A 51 -2.52 -9.56 -1.50
N VAL A 52 -1.69 -10.41 -2.12
CA VAL A 52 -1.02 -11.53 -1.44
C VAL A 52 -0.07 -11.00 -0.37
N LEU A 53 0.75 -9.99 -0.69
CA LEU A 53 1.66 -9.35 0.25
C LEU A 53 0.90 -8.68 1.40
N GLU A 54 -0.19 -7.99 1.12
CA GLU A 54 -1.06 -7.40 2.14
C GLU A 54 -1.64 -8.47 3.06
N ALA A 55 -2.13 -9.58 2.51
CA ALA A 55 -2.69 -10.68 3.30
C ALA A 55 -1.62 -11.34 4.19
N LEU A 56 -0.41 -11.55 3.67
CA LEU A 56 0.73 -12.06 4.44
C LEU A 56 1.15 -11.07 5.53
N GLY A 57 1.28 -9.79 5.19
CA GLY A 57 1.60 -8.73 6.14
C GLY A 57 0.58 -8.63 7.26
N LYS A 58 -0.73 -8.74 6.95
CA LYS A 58 -1.80 -8.81 7.96
C LYS A 58 -1.71 -10.05 8.84
N ARG A 59 -1.32 -11.21 8.30
CA ARG A 59 -1.07 -12.43 9.10
C ARG A 59 0.11 -12.24 10.05
N VAL A 60 1.20 -11.65 9.60
CA VAL A 60 2.38 -11.36 10.44
C VAL A 60 2.07 -10.29 11.48
N ALA A 61 1.37 -9.23 11.09
CA ALA A 61 0.95 -8.14 11.97
C ALA A 61 0.09 -8.62 13.14
N ARG A 62 -0.72 -9.66 12.94
CA ARG A 62 -1.53 -10.30 14.00
C ARG A 62 -0.71 -11.12 14.99
N LYS A 63 0.52 -11.51 14.64
CA LYS A 63 1.45 -12.21 15.55
C LYS A 63 2.29 -11.26 16.41
N LEU A 64 2.34 -9.97 16.05
CA LEU A 64 3.07 -8.96 16.81
C LEU A 64 2.27 -8.54 18.06
N PRO A 65 2.96 -8.15 19.15
CA PRO A 65 2.28 -7.63 20.33
C PRO A 65 1.47 -6.38 19.99
N VAL A 66 0.32 -6.22 20.64
CA VAL A 66 -0.58 -5.08 20.43
C VAL A 66 0.10 -3.80 20.93
N VAL A 67 0.72 -3.07 20.01
CA VAL A 67 1.31 -1.76 20.31
C VAL A 67 0.20 -0.70 20.33
N ARG A 68 0.24 0.22 21.31
CA ARG A 68 -0.70 1.34 21.39
C ARG A 68 -0.66 2.17 20.11
N MET A 69 -1.83 2.58 19.60
CA MET A 69 -1.97 3.39 18.37
C MET A 69 -1.06 4.62 18.30
N ARG A 70 -0.75 5.24 19.46
CA ARG A 70 0.13 6.43 19.54
C ARG A 70 1.53 6.19 18.95
N TYR A 71 2.04 4.96 18.99
CA TYR A 71 3.34 4.62 18.40
C TYR A 71 3.26 4.28 16.91
N LEU A 72 2.06 4.00 16.37
CA LEU A 72 1.89 3.81 14.93
C LEU A 72 1.82 5.13 14.17
N THR A 73 1.32 6.20 14.78
CA THR A 73 1.21 7.53 14.14
C THR A 73 2.51 8.00 13.46
N PRO A 74 3.70 7.97 14.10
CA PRO A 74 4.94 8.35 13.42
C PRO A 74 5.25 7.44 12.23
N LEU A 75 4.92 6.15 12.33
CA LEU A 75 5.15 5.17 11.25
C LEU A 75 4.25 5.44 10.04
N TYR A 76 2.99 5.83 10.28
CA TYR A 76 2.10 6.34 9.24
C TYR A 76 2.65 7.60 8.57
N LEU A 77 3.16 8.56 9.35
CA LEU A 77 3.71 9.81 8.81
C LEU A 77 4.96 9.57 7.96
N ILE A 78 5.88 8.71 8.43
CA ILE A 78 7.07 8.32 7.66
C ILE A 78 6.66 7.65 6.35
N TYR A 79 5.73 6.69 6.42
CA TYR A 79 5.26 6.01 5.21
C TYR A 79 4.56 6.99 4.25
N LEU A 80 3.70 7.87 4.75
CA LEU A 80 3.01 8.86 3.94
C LEU A 80 4.01 9.83 3.29
N TYR A 81 5.04 10.25 4.01
CA TYR A 81 6.12 11.07 3.46
C TYR A 81 6.81 10.35 2.29
N VAL A 82 7.27 9.11 2.50
CA VAL A 82 7.91 8.30 1.45
C VAL A 82 6.99 8.08 0.26
N PHE A 83 5.71 7.81 0.51
CA PHE A 83 4.70 7.63 -0.52
C PHE A 83 4.51 8.89 -1.37
N LEU A 84 4.35 10.05 -0.73
CA LEU A 84 4.23 11.34 -1.40
C LEU A 84 5.50 11.70 -2.17
N THR A 85 6.68 11.45 -1.58
CA THR A 85 7.97 11.64 -2.27
C THR A 85 8.07 10.74 -3.49
N SER A 86 7.66 9.46 -3.41
CA SER A 86 7.64 8.55 -4.57
C SER A 86 6.74 9.09 -5.69
N PHE A 87 5.56 9.61 -5.35
CA PHE A 87 4.66 10.27 -6.31
C PHE A 87 5.30 11.51 -6.94
N TYR A 88 5.87 12.38 -6.11
CA TYR A 88 6.54 13.60 -6.56
C TYR A 88 7.73 13.28 -7.49
N SER A 89 8.56 12.32 -7.12
CA SER A 89 9.72 11.86 -7.91
C SER A 89 9.32 11.39 -9.30
N SER A 90 8.25 10.59 -9.42
CA SER A 90 7.76 10.15 -10.73
C SER A 90 7.11 11.25 -11.56
N SER A 91 6.44 12.21 -10.91
CA SER A 91 5.78 13.32 -11.64
C SER A 91 6.79 14.35 -12.14
N PHE A 92 7.99 14.41 -11.56
CA PHE A 92 9.05 15.36 -11.94
C PHE A 92 10.27 14.71 -12.60
N GLY A 93 10.21 13.41 -12.94
CA GLY A 93 11.27 12.73 -13.71
C GLY A 93 12.59 12.53 -12.96
N PHE A 94 12.61 12.63 -11.64
CA PHE A 94 13.80 12.30 -10.85
C PHE A 94 13.75 10.83 -10.44
N SER A 95 14.72 10.04 -10.90
CA SER A 95 15.07 8.76 -10.28
C SER A 95 15.92 9.04 -9.05
N LEU A 96 15.44 8.62 -7.88
CA LEU A 96 16.24 8.59 -6.65
C LEU A 96 17.28 7.46 -6.71
#